data_AF-A0A3N2DPK2-F1
#
_entry.id   AF-A0A3N2DPK2-F1
#
_cell.length_a   1.000
_cell.length_b   1.000
_cell.length_c   1.000
_cell.angle_alpha   90.00
_cell.angle_beta   90.00
_cell.angle_gamma   90.00
#
_symmetry.space_group_name_H-M   'P 1'
#
loop_
_entity.id
_entity.type
_entity.pdbx_description
1 polymer ?
#
loop_
_entity_poly.entity_id
_entity_poly.type
_entity_poly.pdbx_seq_one_letter_code
_entity_poly.pdbx_strand_id
1 'polypeptide(L)'
;MTDLHLLIILVTALSAAALLYRYRHNRRCMQIVRAYAFLDLCHNGRSPEESRLTVASLDRRTCLDLLDHAECYAKARFDGDLDAMIACAHQQGLNDQHARH
;
A
#
# COMPACT_ATOMS: atom_id res chain seq x y z
N MET A 1 -31.25 8.90 -27.14
CA MET A 1 -31.01 8.78 -25.69
C MET A 1 -30.09 7.59 -25.36
N THR A 2 -29.14 7.23 -26.23
CA THR A 2 -28.26 6.05 -26.08
C THR A 2 -26.84 6.44 -25.62
N ASP A 3 -26.35 7.62 -25.99
CA ASP A 3 -25.01 8.10 -25.65
C ASP A 3 -24.75 8.29 -24.14
N LEU A 4 -25.71 8.87 -23.40
CA LEU A 4 -25.52 9.14 -21.97
C LEU A 4 -25.42 7.83 -21.16
N HIS A 5 -26.23 6.84 -21.50
CA HIS A 5 -26.16 5.51 -20.87
C HIS A 5 -24.85 4.80 -21.21
N LEU A 6 -24.38 4.91 -22.46
CA LEU A 6 -23.09 4.35 -22.86
C LEU A 6 -21.93 5.00 -22.09
N LEU A 7 -21.97 6.32 -21.92
CA LEU A 7 -20.96 7.09 -21.19
C LEU A 7 -20.94 6.72 -19.71
N ILE A 8 -22.11 6.60 -19.07
CA ILE A 8 -22.24 6.17 -17.67
C ILE A 8 -21.69 4.76 -17.50
N ILE A 9 -22.04 3.82 -18.40
CA ILE A 9 -21.52 2.44 -18.37
C ILE A 9 -20.00 2.44 -18.53
N LEU A 10 -19.46 3.25 -19.44
CA LEU A 10 -18.02 3.33 -19.70
C LEU A 10 -17.25 3.90 -18.50
N VAL A 11 -17.72 5.00 -17.91
CA VAL A 11 -17.11 5.61 -16.72
C VAL A 11 -17.17 4.65 -15.53
N THR A 12 -18.32 4.02 -15.31
CA THR A 12 -18.48 3.05 -14.20
C THR A 12 -17.60 1.81 -14.43
N ALA A 13 -17.45 1.34 -15.67
CA ALA A 13 -16.56 0.24 -16.01
C ALA A 13 -15.07 0.62 -15.85
N LEU A 14 -14.68 1.84 -16.21
CA LEU A 14 -13.32 2.36 -15.99
C LEU A 14 -13.01 2.53 -14.51
N SER A 15 -13.94 3.07 -13.71
CA SER A 15 -13.78 3.17 -12.25
C SER A 15 -13.74 1.79 -11.59
N ALA A 16 -14.60 0.86 -12.01
CA ALA A 16 -14.58 -0.52 -11.53
C ALA A 16 -13.31 -1.25 -11.95
N ALA A 17 -12.79 -0.99 -13.16
CA ALA A 17 -11.51 -1.53 -13.63
C ALA A 17 -10.33 -0.91 -12.90
N ALA A 18 -10.37 0.39 -12.56
CA ALA A 18 -9.36 1.05 -11.73
C ALA A 18 -9.38 0.54 -10.28
N LEU A 19 -10.57 0.29 -9.73
CA LEU A 19 -10.76 -0.39 -8.45
C LEU A 19 -10.24 -1.83 -8.54
N LEU A 20 -10.64 -2.61 -9.54
CA LEU A 20 -10.16 -3.99 -9.76
C LEU A 20 -8.66 -4.05 -10.05
N TYR A 21 -8.08 -3.04 -10.69
CA TYR A 21 -6.64 -2.91 -10.92
C TYR A 21 -5.91 -2.60 -9.61
N ARG A 22 -6.44 -1.67 -8.79
CA ARG A 22 -6.03 -1.48 -7.39
C ARG A 22 -6.19 -2.76 -6.55
N TYR A 23 -7.22 -3.58 -6.78
CA TYR A 23 -7.53 -4.79 -6.01
C TYR A 23 -6.84 -6.07 -6.50
N ARG A 24 -6.49 -6.24 -7.78
CA ARG A 24 -5.69 -7.38 -8.25
C ARG A 24 -4.29 -7.38 -7.63
N HIS A 25 -3.85 -6.20 -7.19
CA HIS A 25 -2.66 -5.98 -6.37
C HIS A 25 -2.92 -6.05 -4.86
N ASN A 26 -3.99 -6.63 -4.33
CA ASN A 26 -4.26 -6.66 -2.88
C ASN A 26 -3.04 -7.09 -2.04
N ARG A 27 -2.25 -8.07 -2.47
CA ARG A 27 -1.00 -8.43 -1.79
C ARG A 27 0.07 -7.34 -1.88
N ARG A 28 0.31 -6.78 -3.07
CA ARG A 28 1.33 -5.76 -3.29
C ARG A 28 0.95 -4.41 -2.67
N CYS A 29 -0.30 -3.99 -2.79
CA CYS A 29 -0.85 -2.81 -2.11
C CYS A 29 -0.71 -2.94 -0.59
N MET A 30 -1.03 -4.12 -0.04
CA MET A 30 -0.87 -4.35 1.39
C MET A 30 0.62 -4.36 1.79
N GLN A 31 1.51 -4.91 0.97
CA GLN A 31 2.97 -4.81 1.19
C GLN A 31 3.48 -3.37 1.17
N ILE A 32 3.04 -2.56 0.21
CA ILE A 32 3.38 -1.13 0.08
C ILE A 32 2.95 -0.37 1.33
N VAL A 33 1.69 -0.54 1.74
CA VAL A 33 1.12 0.14 2.91
C VAL A 33 1.82 -0.30 4.18
N ARG A 34 2.04 -1.60 4.35
CA ARG A 34 2.74 -2.14 5.53
C ARG A 34 4.17 -1.63 5.60
N ALA A 35 4.87 -1.57 4.48
CA ALA A 35 6.21 -0.99 4.38
C ALA A 35 6.22 0.48 4.77
N TYR A 36 5.31 1.28 4.21
CA TYR A 36 5.16 2.68 4.57
C TYR A 36 4.86 2.86 6.06
N ALA A 37 3.80 2.23 6.56
CA ALA A 37 3.36 2.37 7.95
C ALA A 37 4.43 1.90 8.95
N PHE A 38 5.18 0.85 8.62
CA PHE A 38 6.31 0.40 9.43
C PHE A 38 7.44 1.43 9.47
N LEU A 39 7.86 1.93 8.30
CA LEU A 39 8.93 2.92 8.21
C LEU A 39 8.54 4.24 8.89
N ASP A 40 7.28 4.66 8.77
CA ASP A 40 6.75 5.85 9.44
C ASP A 40 6.77 5.69 10.97
N LEU A 41 6.29 4.56 11.49
CA LEU A 41 6.33 4.27 12.93
C LEU A 41 7.76 4.23 13.47
N CYS A 42 8.68 3.57 12.76
CA CYS A 42 10.10 3.56 13.11
C CYS A 42 10.71 4.98 13.09
N HIS A 43 10.34 5.82 12.11
CA HIS A 43 10.78 7.22 12.05
C HIS A 43 10.22 8.07 13.20
N ASN A 44 9.03 7.73 13.69
CA ASN A 44 8.41 8.35 14.86
C ASN A 44 8.95 7.77 16.20
N GLY A 45 10.05 7.02 16.17
CA GLY A 45 10.74 6.51 17.36
C GLY A 45 10.14 5.25 17.97
N ARG A 46 9.18 4.61 17.31
CA ARG A 46 8.67 3.29 17.74
C ARG A 46 9.73 2.23 17.51
N SER A 47 9.77 1.23 18.38
CA SER A 47 10.60 0.06 18.13
C SER A 47 10.08 -0.72 16.90
N PRO A 48 10.94 -1.47 16.20
CA PRO A 48 10.52 -2.34 15.11
C PRO A 48 9.43 -3.34 15.52
N GLU A 49 9.46 -3.84 16.75
CA GLU A 49 8.48 -4.81 17.26
C GLU A 49 7.09 -4.19 17.45
N GLU A 50 7.00 -3.02 18.08
CA GLU A 50 5.74 -2.28 18.23
C GLU A 50 5.17 -1.85 16.88
N SER A 51 6.05 -1.46 15.95
CA SER A 51 5.67 -1.07 14.60
C SER A 51 5.05 -2.23 13.84
N ARG A 52 5.63 -3.44 13.94
CA ARG A 52 5.07 -4.66 13.33
C ARG A 52 3.69 -5.01 13.87
N LEU A 53 3.50 -4.94 15.18
CA LEU A 53 2.21 -5.24 15.81
C LEU A 53 1.12 -4.27 15.34
N THR A 54 1.45 -2.99 15.22
CA THR A 54 0.55 -1.95 14.73
C THR A 54 0.21 -2.13 13.24
N VAL A 55 1.19 -2.52 12.44
CA VAL A 55 1.01 -2.78 11.01
C VAL A 55 0.21 -4.07 10.75
N ALA A 56 0.34 -5.07 11.63
CA ALA A 56 -0.42 -6.32 11.55
C ALA A 56 -1.91 -6.13 11.86
N SER A 57 -2.29 -5.10 12.62
CA SER A 57 -3.68 -4.78 12.96
C SER A 57 -4.38 -3.84 11.98
N LEU A 58 -3.69 -3.37 10.93
CA LEU A 58 -4.28 -2.51 9.90
C LEU A 58 -5.38 -3.25 9.13
N ASP A 59 -6.58 -2.69 9.16
CA ASP A 59 -7.70 -3.17 8.38
C ASP A 59 -7.60 -2.71 6.91
N ARG A 60 -8.37 -3.37 6.05
CA ARG A 60 -8.31 -3.16 4.60
C ARG A 60 -8.71 -1.75 4.17
N ARG A 61 -9.58 -1.07 4.90
CA ARG A 61 -10.04 0.28 4.57
C ARG A 61 -8.94 1.28 4.88
N THR A 62 -8.37 1.18 6.08
CA THR A 62 -7.20 1.97 6.48
C THR A 62 -6.03 1.75 5.52
N CYS A 63 -5.83 0.53 5.01
CA CYS A 63 -4.80 0.30 4.00
C CYS A 63 -5.02 1.07 2.70
N LEU A 64 -6.26 1.25 2.25
CA LEU A 64 -6.53 1.99 1.02
C LEU A 64 -6.24 3.49 1.19
N ASP A 65 -6.56 4.05 2.36
CA ASP A 65 -6.31 5.45 2.67
C ASP A 65 -4.80 5.75 2.79
N LEU A 66 -4.01 4.76 3.21
CA LEU A 66 -2.55 4.88 3.36
C LEU A 66 -1.77 4.65 2.05
N LEU A 67 -2.39 4.15 0.97
CA LEU A 67 -1.70 3.94 -0.31
C LEU A 67 -1.22 5.26 -0.93
N ASP A 68 -2.08 6.27 -0.95
CA ASP A 68 -1.73 7.57 -1.53
C ASP A 68 -0.59 8.24 -0.74
N HIS A 69 -0.54 8.01 0.58
CA HIS A 69 0.58 8.45 1.43
C HIS A 69 1.86 7.67 1.18
N ALA A 70 1.77 6.35 1.01
CA ALA A 70 2.92 5.51 0.67
C ALA A 70 3.55 5.91 -0.67
N GLU A 71 2.75 6.23 -1.68
CA GLU A 71 3.25 6.74 -2.96
C GLU A 71 3.95 8.10 -2.83
N CYS A 72 3.38 9.02 -2.05
CA CYS A 72 4.02 10.30 -1.75
C CYS A 72 5.36 10.12 -1.03
N TYR A 73 5.40 9.22 -0.05
CA TYR A 73 6.61 8.90 0.70
C TYR A 73 7.69 8.28 -0.19
N ALA A 74 7.31 7.32 -1.05
CA ALA A 74 8.20 6.71 -2.02
C ALA A 74 8.78 7.75 -2.99
N LYS A 75 7.96 8.68 -3.49
CA LYS A 75 8.44 9.80 -4.32
C LYS A 75 9.44 10.69 -3.60
N ALA A 76 9.22 10.96 -2.31
CA ALA A 76 10.07 11.86 -1.54
C ALA A 76 11.41 11.23 -1.13
N ARG A 77 11.48 9.90 -0.97
CA ARG A 77 12.63 9.22 -0.35
C ARG A 77 13.26 8.10 -1.16
N PHE A 78 12.58 7.64 -2.20
CA PHE A 78 12.98 6.50 -3.02
C PHE A 78 12.81 6.80 -4.53
N ASP A 79 12.74 8.07 -4.93
CA ASP A 79 12.52 8.48 -6.33
C ASP A 79 11.25 7.88 -6.97
N GLY A 80 10.27 7.51 -6.14
CA GLY A 80 9.03 6.85 -6.57
C GLY A 80 9.14 5.32 -6.67
N ASP A 81 10.30 4.75 -6.36
CA ASP A 81 10.53 3.30 -6.33
C ASP A 81 9.90 2.67 -5.08
N LEU A 82 8.69 2.14 -5.26
CA LEU A 82 7.95 1.43 -4.22
C LEU A 82 8.64 0.12 -3.80
N ASP A 83 9.39 -0.53 -4.70
CA ASP A 83 10.07 -1.79 -4.38
C ASP A 83 11.31 -1.53 -3.51
N ALA A 84 12.04 -0.44 -3.77
CA ALA A 84 13.12 0.01 -2.90
C ALA A 84 12.61 0.36 -1.48
N MET A 85 11.45 1.00 -1.38
CA MET A 85 10.81 1.29 -0.09
C MET A 85 10.45 0.01 0.67
N ILE A 86 9.84 -0.97 -0.01
CA ILE A 86 9.48 -2.27 0.60
C ILE A 86 10.74 -3.01 1.06
N ALA A 87 11.78 -3.04 0.24
CA ALA A 87 13.05 -3.66 0.59
C ALA A 87 13.68 -3.01 1.84
N CYS A 88 13.64 -1.68 1.93
CA CYS A 88 14.12 -0.94 3.10
C CYS A 88 13.32 -1.31 4.37
N ALA A 89 11.99 -1.36 4.28
CA ALA A 89 11.15 -1.78 5.41
C ALA A 89 11.47 -3.20 5.89
N HIS A 90 11.69 -4.13 4.96
CA HIS A 90 12.08 -5.50 5.29
C HIS A 90 13.46 -5.56 5.97
N GLN A 91 14.45 -4.83 5.47
CA GLN A 91 15.78 -4.75 6.09
C GLN A 91 15.72 -4.17 7.52
N GLN A 92 14.85 -3.20 7.76
CA GLN A 92 14.65 -2.60 9.08
C GLN A 92 13.81 -3.46 10.04
N GLY A 93 13.25 -4.58 9.57
CA GLY A 93 12.63 -5.58 10.44
C GLY A 93 11.14 -5.85 10.20
N LEU A 94 10.52 -5.27 9.16
CA LEU A 94 9.11 -5.55 8.85
C LEU A 94 8.84 -7.04 8.57
N ASN A 95 9.84 -7.78 8.06
CA ASN A 95 9.85 -9.22 7.81
C ASN A 95 8.47 -9.90 7.75
N ASP A 96 7.82 -9.79 6.59
CA ASP A 96 6.77 -10.69 6.13
C ASP A 96 7.45 -11.97 5.61
N GLN A 97 7.48 -13.04 6.42
CA GLN A 97 7.53 -14.45 5.96
C GLN A 97 8.74 -15.00 5.16
N HIS A 98 10.00 -14.61 5.39
CA HIS A 98 11.16 -15.41 4.89
C HIS A 98 11.81 -16.35 5.93
N ALA A 99 11.27 -16.45 7.15
CA ALA A 99 11.76 -17.36 8.20
C ALA A 99 10.94 -18.68 8.28
N ARG A 100 10.49 -19.20 7.14
CA ARG A 100 9.93 -20.56 7.03
C ARG A 100 10.42 -21.21 5.74
N HIS A 101 11.73 -21.46 5.63
CA HIS A 101 12.29 -22.55 4.84
C HIS A 101 13.66 -22.90 5.41
#